data_AF-A0A9W4SPJ7-F1
#
_entry.id   AF-A0A9W4SPJ7-F1
#
_cell.length_a   1.000
_cell.length_b   1.000
_cell.length_c   1.000
_cell.angle_alpha   90.00
_cell.angle_beta   90.00
_cell.angle_gamma   90.00
#
_symmetry.space_group_name_H-M   'P 1'
#
loop_
_entity.id
_entity.type
_entity.pdbx_description
1 polymer ?
#
loop_
_entity_poly.entity_id
_entity_poly.type
_entity_poly.pdbx_seq_one_letter_code
_entity_poly.pdbx_strand_id
1 'polypeptide(L)'
;MYSFGMIMWELTTGRRPFWDQCYDADLKIQIIDGVRPPIITNAPKGYIGLMQQCWDFDPNKRPTASNAHEIINKIILNEENNPTKIIKSSDIGPILVSSNIDIDD
;
A
#
# COMPACT_ATOMS: atom_id res chain seq x y z
N MET A 1 -10.70 -1.80 -8.30
CA MET A 1 -10.09 -0.57 -7.74
C MET A 1 -9.65 -0.74 -6.30
N TYR A 2 -10.52 -1.18 -5.39
CA TYR A 2 -10.09 -1.45 -4.00
C TYR A 2 -8.85 -2.35 -3.90
N SER A 3 -8.88 -3.52 -4.54
CA SER A 3 -7.73 -4.45 -4.55
C SER A 3 -6.48 -3.85 -5.19
N PHE A 4 -6.64 -2.93 -6.15
CA PHE A 4 -5.51 -2.22 -6.75
C PHE A 4 -4.87 -1.26 -5.74
N GLY A 5 -5.66 -0.53 -4.94
CA GLY A 5 -5.14 0.26 -3.82
C GLY A 5 -4.39 -0.57 -2.78
N MET A 6 -4.86 -1.79 -2.50
CA MET A 6 -4.16 -2.73 -1.60
C MET A 6 -2.83 -3.21 -2.19
N ILE A 7 -2.77 -3.50 -3.49
CA ILE A 7 -1.51 -3.84 -4.18
C ILE A 7 -0.54 -2.65 -4.15
N MET A 8 -1.04 -1.43 -4.40
CA MET A 8 -0.21 -0.23 -4.32
C MET A 8 0.41 -0.08 -2.92
N TRP A 9 -0.37 -0.34 -1.87
CA TRP A 9 0.15 -0.32 -0.51
C TRP A 9 1.19 -1.40 -0.24
N GLU A 10 0.93 -2.63 -0.67
CA GLU A 10 1.88 -3.74 -0.56
C GLU A 10 3.21 -3.43 -1.26
N LEU A 11 3.19 -2.79 -2.43
CA LEU A 11 4.40 -2.36 -3.14
C LEU A 11 5.19 -1.31 -2.36
N THR A 12 4.53 -0.41 -1.62
CA THR A 12 5.22 0.63 -0.85
C THR A 12 5.84 0.13 0.44
N THR A 13 5.30 -0.95 1.01
CA THR A 13 5.71 -1.45 2.33
C THR A 13 6.51 -2.75 2.23
N GLY A 14 6.33 -3.51 1.14
CA GLY A 14 6.81 -4.88 1.00
C GLY A 14 6.10 -5.86 1.94
N ARG A 15 4.94 -5.49 2.49
CA ARG A 15 4.19 -6.27 3.48
C ARG A 15 2.75 -6.46 3.05
N ARG A 16 2.14 -7.55 3.52
CA ARG A 16 0.69 -7.76 3.36
C ARG A 16 -0.08 -6.69 4.16
N PRO A 17 -1.20 -6.15 3.64
CA PRO A 17 -2.09 -5.32 4.43
C PRO A 17 -2.49 -6.01 5.74
N PHE A 18 -2.38 -5.29 6.87
CA PHE A 18 -2.65 -5.82 8.22
C PHE A 18 -1.75 -6.99 8.63
N TRP A 19 -0.48 -6.98 8.21
CA TRP A 19 0.50 -8.04 8.51
C TRP A 19 0.70 -8.32 10.02
N ASP A 20 0.39 -7.35 10.86
CA ASP A 20 0.50 -7.38 12.32
C ASP A 20 -0.77 -7.89 13.02
N GLN A 21 -1.81 -8.26 12.27
CA GLN A 21 -3.11 -8.66 12.81
C GLN A 21 -3.51 -10.06 12.34
N CYS A 22 -4.23 -10.79 13.21
CA CYS A 22 -4.85 -12.06 12.84
C CYS A 22 -5.95 -11.82 11.80
N TYR A 23 -5.99 -12.64 10.75
CA TYR A 23 -6.99 -12.52 9.69
C TYR A 23 -8.30 -13.24 10.06
N ASP A 24 -8.95 -12.77 11.13
CA ASP A 24 -10.16 -13.34 11.71
C ASP A 24 -11.45 -12.61 11.23
N ALA A 25 -12.59 -12.96 11.82
CA ALA A 25 -13.88 -12.32 11.51
C ALA A 25 -13.92 -10.85 11.96
N ASP A 26 -13.25 -10.52 13.06
CA ASP A 26 -13.25 -9.16 13.62
C ASP A 26 -12.49 -8.20 12.71
N LEU A 27 -11.34 -8.61 12.18
CA LEU A 27 -10.61 -7.81 11.18
C LEU A 27 -11.45 -7.59 9.91
N LYS A 28 -12.19 -8.60 9.44
CA LYS A 28 -13.05 -8.46 8.26
C LYS A 28 -14.15 -7.41 8.50
N ILE A 29 -14.77 -7.42 9.69
CA ILE A 29 -15.78 -6.43 10.09
C ILE A 29 -15.15 -5.03 10.12
N GLN A 30 -13.99 -4.89 10.76
CA GLN A 30 -13.25 -3.61 10.81
C GLN A 30 -12.94 -3.04 9.42
N ILE A 31 -12.52 -3.89 8.48
CA ILE A 31 -12.24 -3.48 7.09
C ILE A 31 -13.51 -2.97 6.39
N ILE A 32 -14.64 -3.66 6.61
CA ILE A 32 -15.97 -3.26 6.10
C ILE A 32 -16.37 -1.91 6.71
N ASP A 33 -16.10 -1.71 8.00
CA ASP A 33 -16.36 -0.46 8.74
C ASP A 33 -15.40 0.69 8.39
N GLY A 34 -14.45 0.46 7.48
CA GLY A 34 -13.60 1.51 6.94
C GLY A 34 -12.18 1.54 7.48
N VAL A 35 -11.77 0.59 8.31
CA VAL A 35 -10.37 0.47 8.74
C VAL A 35 -9.47 0.25 7.52
N ARG A 36 -8.34 0.96 7.46
CA ARG A 36 -7.36 0.90 6.37
C ARG A 36 -5.95 0.68 6.92
N PRO A 37 -5.04 0.09 6.13
CA PRO A 37 -3.65 -0.03 6.52
C PRO A 37 -3.00 1.34 6.79
N PRO A 38 -1.99 1.41 7.68
CA PRO A 38 -1.31 2.67 7.99
C PRO A 38 -0.60 3.23 6.75
N ILE A 39 -0.63 4.55 6.59
CA ILE A 39 0.04 5.21 5.47
C ILE A 39 1.52 5.38 5.83
N ILE A 40 2.40 4.71 5.11
CA ILE A 40 3.85 4.80 5.30
C ILE A 40 4.45 5.74 4.24
N THR A 41 5.33 6.65 4.65
CA THR A 41 5.67 7.89 3.92
C THR A 41 6.85 7.79 2.93
N ASN A 42 7.06 6.66 2.26
CA ASN A 42 8.14 6.52 1.26
C ASN A 42 7.63 6.28 -0.16
N ALA A 43 6.66 7.08 -0.58
CA ALA A 43 6.17 7.09 -1.94
C ALA A 43 5.87 8.52 -2.38
N PRO A 44 5.86 8.80 -3.70
CA PRO A 44 5.43 10.09 -4.22
C PRO A 44 4.08 10.50 -3.65
N LYS A 45 3.90 11.80 -3.32
CA LYS A 45 2.64 12.29 -2.74
C LYS A 45 1.43 11.94 -3.62
N GLY A 46 1.58 12.03 -4.94
CA GLY A 46 0.54 11.63 -5.89
C GLY A 46 0.23 10.14 -5.84
N TYR A 47 1.24 9.29 -5.61
CA TYR A 47 1.06 7.85 -5.46
C TYR A 47 0.24 7.53 -4.20
N ILE A 48 0.59 8.14 -3.07
CA ILE A 48 -0.15 7.99 -1.81
C ILE A 48 -1.59 8.45 -1.98
N GLY A 49 -1.80 9.61 -2.61
CA GLY A 49 -3.15 10.13 -2.87
C GLY A 49 -3.98 9.22 -3.77
N LEU A 50 -3.38 8.65 -4.83
CA LEU A 50 -4.07 7.71 -5.72
C LEU A 50 -4.40 6.39 -5.01
N MET A 51 -3.44 5.84 -4.25
CA MET A 51 -3.64 4.64 -3.42
C MET A 51 -4.84 4.85 -2.47
N GLN A 52 -4.89 6.02 -1.82
CA GLN A 52 -6.00 6.36 -0.92
C GLN A 52 -7.35 6.45 -1.62
N GLN A 53 -7.40 7.06 -2.81
CA GLN A 53 -8.63 7.12 -3.59
C GLN A 53 -9.08 5.73 -4.05
N CYS A 54 -8.14 4.83 -4.37
CA CYS A 54 -8.47 3.48 -4.83
C CYS A 54 -9.20 2.64 -3.77
N TRP A 55 -8.92 2.87 -2.49
CA TRP A 55 -9.55 2.17 -1.36
C TRP A 55 -10.55 3.03 -0.56
N ASP A 56 -11.06 4.12 -1.16
CA ASP A 56 -12.05 4.99 -0.53
C ASP A 56 -13.24 4.16 0.00
N PHE A 57 -13.79 4.59 1.13
CA PHE A 57 -14.96 3.95 1.73
C PHE A 57 -16.16 3.99 0.77
N ASP A 58 -16.39 5.14 0.13
CA ASP A 58 -17.42 5.32 -0.89
C ASP A 58 -16.93 4.74 -2.23
N PRO A 59 -17.55 3.67 -2.76
CA PRO A 59 -17.15 3.08 -4.04
C PRO A 59 -17.20 4.06 -5.22
N ASN A 60 -18.06 5.09 -5.15
CA ASN A 60 -18.23 6.08 -6.22
C ASN A 60 -17.08 7.10 -6.29
N LYS A 61 -16.35 7.28 -5.19
CA LYS A 61 -15.16 8.15 -5.14
C LYS A 61 -13.90 7.45 -5.66
N ARG A 62 -13.97 6.14 -5.88
CA ARG A 62 -12.84 5.38 -6.41
C ARG A 62 -12.63 5.73 -7.88
N PRO A 63 -11.39 5.96 -8.32
CA PRO A 63 -11.11 6.31 -9.71
C PRO A 63 -11.42 5.12 -10.62
N THR A 64 -11.79 5.39 -11.87
CA THR A 64 -11.79 4.32 -12.88
C THR A 64 -10.36 3.86 -13.18
N ALA A 65 -10.19 2.68 -13.78
CA ALA A 65 -8.88 2.21 -14.22
C ALA A 65 -8.21 3.22 -15.18
N SER A 66 -8.99 3.83 -16.08
CA SER A 66 -8.52 4.86 -17.00
C SER A 66 -8.03 6.12 -16.27
N ASN A 67 -8.77 6.60 -15.27
CA ASN A 67 -8.34 7.76 -14.48
C ASN A 67 -7.09 7.44 -13.65
N ALA A 68 -7.03 6.24 -13.04
CA ALA A 68 -5.86 5.80 -12.29
C ALA A 68 -4.61 5.75 -13.17
N HIS A 69 -4.73 5.20 -14.39
CA HIS A 69 -3.64 5.18 -15.38
C HIS A 69 -3.16 6.59 -15.74
N GLU A 70 -4.07 7.53 -15.99
CA GLU A 70 -3.72 8.92 -16.29
C GLU A 70 -2.98 9.58 -15.11
N ILE A 71 -3.43 9.35 -13.87
CA ILE A 71 -2.79 9.86 -12.67
C ILE A 71 -1.38 9.26 -12.50
N ILE A 72 -1.22 7.95 -12.73
CA ILE A 72 0.08 7.27 -12.68
C ILE A 72 1.07 7.88 -13.66
N ASN A 73 0.65 8.13 -14.91
CA ASN A 73 1.54 8.77 -15.90
C ASN A 73 1.98 10.17 -15.45
N LYS A 74 1.08 10.97 -14.87
CA LYS A 74 1.44 12.28 -14.30
C LYS A 74 2.43 12.15 -13.14
N ILE A 75 2.29 11.14 -12.29
CA ILE A 75 3.23 10.86 -11.19
C ILE A 75 4.60 10.52 -11.76
N ILE A 76 4.69 9.62 -12.73
CA ILE A 76 5.96 9.21 -13.36
C ILE A 76 6.69 10.43 -13.94
N LEU A 77 6.01 11.26 -14.73
CA LEU A 77 6.59 12.47 -15.31
C LEU A 77 7.08 13.46 -14.25
N ASN A 78 6.35 13.60 -13.14
CA ASN A 78 6.78 14.48 -12.05
C ASN A 78 8.01 13.94 -11.33
N GLU A 79 8.10 12.62 -11.14
CA GLU A 79 9.22 11.98 -10.46
C GLU A 79 10.52 11.98 -11.31
N GLU A 80 10.41 11.98 -12.64
CA GLU A 80 11.58 12.18 -13.53
C GLU A 80 12.23 13.56 -13.33
N ASN A 81 11.42 14.58 -13.05
CA ASN A 81 11.87 15.96 -12.90
C ASN A 81 12.19 16.33 -11.45
N ASN A 82 11.51 15.72 -10.48
CA ASN A 82 11.63 16.02 -9.06
C ASN A 82 11.43 14.73 -8.23
N PRO A 83 12.46 13.87 -8.14
CA PRO A 83 12.32 12.56 -7.51
C PRO A 83 12.05 12.68 -6.02
N THR A 84 11.10 11.89 -5.55
CA THR A 84 10.79 11.75 -4.13
C THR A 84 11.98 11.16 -3.39
N LYS A 85 12.40 11.84 -2.32
CA LYS A 85 13.49 11.37 -1.46
C LYS A 85 13.05 10.12 -0.72
N ILE A 86 13.79 9.03 -0.92
CA ILE A 86 13.59 7.77 -0.19
C ILE A 86 14.25 7.92 1.19
N ILE A 87 13.48 7.75 2.25
CA ILE A 87 13.97 7.73 3.62
C ILE A 87 14.07 6.25 4.03
N LYS A 88 15.19 5.79 4.60
CA LYS A 88 15.21 4.42 5.13
C LYS A 88 14.26 4.33 6.33
N SER A 89 13.32 3.39 6.29
CA SER A 89 12.40 3.08 7.40
C SER A 89 12.48 1.61 7.72
N SER A 90 12.49 1.26 9.01
CA SER A 90 12.35 -0.13 9.50
C SER A 90 10.97 -0.72 9.20
N ASP A 91 10.00 0.12 8.87
CA ASP A 91 8.63 -0.28 8.56
C ASP A 91 8.45 -0.67 7.10
N ILE A 92 9.52 -0.56 6.29
CA ILE A 92 9.50 -0.82 4.85
C ILE A 92 10.55 -1.88 4.50
N GLY A 93 10.07 -2.96 3.90
CA GLY A 93 10.87 -4.08 3.46
C GLY A 93 10.20 -5.41 3.79
N PRO A 94 10.54 -6.48 3.05
CA PRO A 94 10.19 -7.83 3.46
C PRO A 94 10.72 -8.06 4.87
N ILE A 95 10.00 -8.82 5.68
CA ILE A 95 10.55 -9.36 6.93
C ILE A 95 11.86 -10.03 6.52
N LEU A 96 12.99 -9.59 7.08
CA LEU A 96 14.14 -10.46 7.18
C LEU A 96 13.65 -11.60 8.07
N VAL A 97 13.01 -12.61 7.48
CA VAL A 97 12.96 -13.93 8.09
C VAL A 97 14.43 -14.27 8.11
N SER A 98 15.09 -13.98 9.23
CA SER A 98 16.38 -14.55 9.53
C SER A 98 16.17 -16.02 9.27
N SER A 99 16.81 -16.50 8.21
CA SER A 99 16.91 -17.90 7.89
C SER A 99 17.69 -18.54 9.03
N ASN A 100 17.01 -18.82 10.14
CA ASN A 100 17.44 -19.86 11.06
C ASN A 100 17.04 -21.15 10.37
N ILE A 101 17.96 -21.61 9.53
CA ILE A 101 18.15 -23.03 9.28
C ILE A 101 18.39 -23.64 10.67
N ASP A 102 17.34 -24.18 11.28
CA ASP A 102 17.49 -25.21 12.28
C ASP A 102 17.07 -26.51 11.58
N ILE A 103 18.09 -27.17 11.03
CA ILE A 103 18.09 -28.63 10.94
C ILE A 103 18.07 -29.10 12.39
N ASP A 104 17.05 -29.86 12.81
CA ASP A 104 17.20 -31.04 13.67
C ASP A 104 15.85 -31.75 13.88
N ASP A 105 15.89 -33.07 13.61
CA ASP A 105 14.95 -34.20 13.79
C ASP A 105 13.57 -34.23 13.09
#